data_AF-W7QC64-F1
#
_entry.id   AF-W7QC64-F1
#
_cell.length_a   1.000
_cell.length_b   1.000
_cell.length_c   1.000
_cell.angle_alpha   90.00
_cell.angle_beta   90.00
_cell.angle_gamma   90.00
#
_symmetry.space_group_name_H-M   'P 1'
#
loop_
_entity.id
_entity.type
_entity.pdbx_description
1 polymer ?
#
loop_
_entity_poly.entity_id
_entity_poly.type
_entity_poly.pdbx_seq_one_letter_code
_entity_poly.pdbx_strand_id
1 'polypeptide(L)' 'MIDELHLVITPVLLGEGEHLFSGINLRSLGYQCEERAVTERATHILLTRSVT' A
#
# COMPACT_ATOMS: atom_id res chain seq x y z
N MET A 1 -3.71 12.50 9.87
CA MET A 1 -2.74 12.17 8.81
C MET A 1 -2.18 10.80 9.12
N ILE A 2 -1.76 10.03 8.11
CA ILE A 2 -1.24 8.67 8.31
C ILE A 2 0.25 8.70 7.97
N ASP A 3 1.10 8.33 8.91
CA ASP A 3 2.55 8.32 8.70
C ASP A 3 3.07 6.93 8.32
N GLU A 4 2.34 5.86 8.70
CA GLU A 4 2.63 4.47 8.35
C GLU A 4 1.38 3.75 7.83
N LEU A 5 1.52 3.00 6.74
CA LEU A 5 0.46 2.18 6.15
C LEU A 5 0.99 0.77 5.88
N HIS A 6 0.47 -0.21 6.62
CA HIS A 6 0.70 -1.63 6.31
C HIS A 6 -0.36 -2.10 5.30
N LEU A 7 0.09 -2.33 4.06
CA LEU A 7 -0.72 -2.81 2.96
C LEU A 7 -0.44 -4.30 2.71
N VAL A 8 -1.50 -5.10 2.58
CA VAL A 8 -1.40 -6.54 2.29
C VAL A 8 -2.06 -6.81 0.94
N ILE A 9 -1.28 -7.29 -0.02
CA ILE A 9 -1.73 -7.56 -1.39
C ILE A 9 -1.85 -9.07 -1.59
N THR A 10 -3.08 -9.55 -1.77
CA THR A 10 -3.36 -10.96 -2.09
C THR A 10 -3.40 -11.20 -3.60
N PRO A 11 -2.97 -12.37 -4.10
CA PRO A 11 -3.00 -12.71 -5.52
C PRO A 11 -4.40 -13.13 -5.99
N VAL A 12 -5.41 -12.28 -5.77
CA VAL A 12 -6.82 -12.54 -6.12
C VAL A 12 -7.32 -11.44 -7.05
N LEU A 13 -7.96 -11.82 -8.15
CA LEU A 13 -8.65 -10.90 -9.04
C LEU A 13 -10.09 -10.73 -8.55
N LEU A 14 -10.43 -9.52 -8.08
CA LEU A 14 -11.76 -9.23 -7.52
C LEU A 14 -12.82 -8.95 -8.59
N GLY A 15 -12.42 -8.51 -9.78
CA GLY A 15 -13.32 -8.14 -10.88
C GLY A 15 -13.93 -6.76 -10.71
N GLU A 16 -14.67 -6.55 -9.62
CA GLU A 16 -15.38 -5.30 -9.31
C GLU A 16 -15.30 -4.96 -7.81
N GLY A 17 -15.51 -3.69 -7.45
CA GLY A 17 -15.54 -3.24 -6.06
C GLY A 17 -15.00 -1.83 -5.87
N GLU A 18 -14.79 -1.45 -4.61
CA GLU A 18 -14.26 -0.14 -4.24
C GLU A 18 -12.74 -0.08 -4.43
N HIS A 19 -12.28 0.96 -5.12
CA HIS A 19 -10.86 1.21 -5.34
C HIS A 19 -10.27 1.94 -4.13
N LEU A 20 -9.53 1.21 -3.27
CA LEU A 20 -8.96 1.74 -2.03
C LEU A 20 -8.16 3.06 -2.19
N PHE A 21 -7.46 3.22 -3.30
CA PHE A 21 -6.62 4.40 -3.58
C PHE A 21 -7.16 5.27 -4.72
N SER A 22 -8.46 5.25 -4.98
CA SER A 22 -9.08 6.10 -6.01
C SER A 22 -8.76 7.57 -5.78
N GLY A 23 -8.19 8.24 -6.79
CA GLY A 23 -7.82 9.66 -6.71
C GLY A 23 -6.63 9.98 -5.80
N ILE A 24 -5.95 8.98 -5.23
CA ILE A 24 -4.82 9.19 -4.32
C ILE A 24 -3.52 8.82 -5.01
N ASN A 25 -2.60 9.78 -5.11
CA ASN A 25 -1.22 9.53 -5.54
C ASN A 25 -0.31 9.43 -4.31
N LEU A 26 -0.08 8.21 -3.83
CA LEU A 26 0.74 7.95 -2.64
C LEU A 26 2.17 8.48 -2.79
N ARG A 27 2.75 8.40 -3.99
CA ARG A 27 4.11 8.90 -4.25
C ARG A 27 4.18 10.43 -4.14
N SER A 28 3.22 11.17 -4.69
CA SER A 28 3.20 12.64 -4.56
C SER A 28 2.92 13.09 -3.13
N LEU A 29 2.32 12.23 -2.30
CA LEU A 29 2.13 12.46 -0.87
C LEU A 29 3.36 12.11 -0.02
N GLY A 30 4.47 11.67 -0.64
CA GLY A 30 5.72 11.36 0.06
C GLY A 30 5.80 9.97 0.69
N TYR A 31 4.86 9.06 0.36
CA TYR A 31 4.97 7.67 0.80
C TYR A 31 6.07 6.93 0.03
N GLN A 32 6.83 6.12 0.76
CA GLN A 32 7.87 5.25 0.26
C GLN A 32 7.70 3.85 0.83
N CYS A 33 8.14 2.82 0.09
CA CYS A 33 8.14 1.45 0.58
C CYS A 33 9.37 1.24 1.45
N GLU A 34 9.15 1.08 2.75
CA GLU A 34 10.22 0.83 3.71
C GLU A 34 10.52 -0.66 3.84
N GLU A 35 9.48 -1.50 3.89
CA GLU A 35 9.62 -2.95 4.00
C GLU A 35 8.70 -3.68 3.03
N ARG A 36 9.16 -4.84 2.56
CA ARG A 36 8.37 -5.79 1.79
C ARG A 36 8.67 -7.23 2.24
N ALA A 37 7.62 -7.96 2.62
CA ALA A 37 7.71 -9.38 2.95
C ALA A 37 6.70 -10.20 2.13
N VAL A 38 7.15 -11.28 1.50
CA VAL A 38 6.30 -12.16 0.69
C VAL A 38 5.99 -13.43 1.48
N THR A 39 4.72 -13.80 1.52
CA THR A 39 4.24 -15.06 2.10
C THR A 39 3.50 -15.88 1.03
N GLU A 40 3.13 -17.11 1.36
CA GLU A 40 2.37 -17.99 0.47
C GLU A 40 1.07 -17.34 -0.03
N ARG A 41 0.41 -16.52 0.81
CA ARG A 41 -0.94 -16.01 0.54
C ARG A 41 -1.00 -14.52 0.20
N ALA A 42 0.07 -13.77 0.49
CA ALA A 42 0.07 -12.32 0.29
C ALA A 42 1.48 -11.71 0.26
N THR A 43 1.58 -10.51 -0.30
CA THR A 43 2.72 -9.61 -0.10
C THR A 43 2.35 -8.54 0.91
N HIS A 44 3.10 -8.48 2.00
CA HIS A 44 3.04 -7.43 3.02
C HIS A 44 3.98 -6.29 2.61
N ILE A 45 3.48 -5.06 2.66
CA ILE A 45 4.20 -3.83 2.32
C ILE A 45 4.01 -2.83 3.44
N LEU A 46 5.10 -2.32 4.00
CA LEU A 46 5.08 -1.17 4.89
C LEU A 46 5.40 0.08 4.07
N LEU A 47 4.43 0.99 3.97
CA LEU A 47 4.65 2.32 3.42
C LEU A 47 4.82 3.32 4.56
N THR A 48 5.86 4.13 4.50
CA THR A 48 6.07 5.23 5.45
C THR A 48 6.15 6.54 4.71
N ARG A 49 5.66 7.60 5.35
CA ARG A 49 5.61 8.94 4.77
C ARG A 49 6.72 9.80 5.36
N SER A 50 7.67 10.19 4.52
CA SER A 50 8.67 11.18 4.90
C SER A 50 8.13 12.57 4.57
N VAL A 51 7.82 13.36 5.60
CA VAL A 51 7.61 14.81 5.41
C VAL A 51 9.00 15.43 5.26
N THR A 52 9.32 15.89 4.05
CA THR A 52 10.46 16.80 3.84
C THR A 52 9.98 18.24 4.02
#